data_AF-A0A432DXT0-F1
#
_entry.id   AF-A0A432DXT0-F1
#
_cell.length_a   1.000
_cell.length_b   1.000
_cell.length_c   1.000
_cell.angle_alpha   90.00
_cell.angle_beta   90.00
_cell.angle_gamma   90.00
#
_symmetry.space_group_name_H-M   'P 1'
#
loop_
_entity.id
_entity.type
_entity.pdbx_description
1 polymer ?
#
loop_
_entity_poly.entity_id
_entity_poly.type
_entity_poly.pdbx_seq_one_letter_code
_entity_poly.pdbx_strand_id
1 'polypeptide(L)' 'MGHGGGLTGLLTSFVYQTDTQRLAIILDNTQQNAEDLSVDALMILAGQPLPFREKFSQDLWP' A
#
# COMPACT_ATOMS: atom_id res chain seq x y z
N MET A 1 8.52 -1.22 -11.65
CA MET A 1 9.08 0.14 -11.42
C MET A 1 8.28 0.81 -10.32
N GLY A 2 8.90 1.60 -9.45
CA GLY A 2 8.18 2.36 -8.42
C GLY A 2 8.94 3.60 -7.99
N HIS A 3 8.22 4.65 -7.59
CA HIS A 3 8.77 5.88 -7.04
C HIS A 3 7.83 6.39 -5.95
N GLY A 4 8.42 6.75 -4.81
CA GLY A 4 7.72 7.28 -3.66
C GLY A 4 8.22 8.68 -3.32
N GLY A 5 7.30 9.53 -2.88
CA GLY A 5 7.58 10.89 -2.45
C GLY A 5 6.53 11.35 -1.44
N GLY A 6 6.93 12.22 -0.51
CA GLY A 6 6.04 12.66 0.56
C GLY A 6 6.33 14.08 1.02
N LEU A 7 5.29 14.69 1.57
CA LEU A 7 5.37 15.88 2.41
C LEU A 7 5.01 15.45 3.84
N THR A 8 5.38 16.23 4.85
CA THR A 8 5.06 15.89 6.24
C THR A 8 3.55 15.66 6.41
N GLY A 9 3.17 14.47 6.88
CA GLY A 9 1.76 14.08 7.05
C GLY A 9 1.04 13.58 5.79
N LEU A 10 1.72 13.50 4.64
CA LEU A 10 1.16 12.91 3.41
C LEU A 10 2.25 12.19 2.62
N LEU A 11 2.05 10.89 2.41
CA LEU A 11 2.88 10.10 1.53
C LEU A 11 2.14 9.68 0.28
N THR A 12 2.87 9.71 -0.84
CA THR A 12 2.42 9.22 -2.13
C THR A 12 3.44 8.23 -2.70
N SER A 13 2.96 7.10 -3.23
CA SER A 13 3.81 6.12 -3.91
C SER A 13 3.04 5.48 -5.05
N PHE A 14 3.75 4.99 -6.06
CA PHE A 14 3.15 4.14 -7.08
C PHE A 14 4.03 2.93 -7.39
N VAL A 15 3.36 1.86 -7.77
CA VAL A 15 3.96 0.60 -8.20
C VAL A 15 3.34 0.20 -9.52
N TYR A 16 4.19 0.01 -10.53
CA TYR A 16 3.78 -0.48 -11.84
C TYR A 16 4.48 -1.80 -12.18
N GLN A 17 3.67 -2.82 -12.52
CA GLN A 17 4.10 -4.10 -13.09
C GLN A 17 3.84 -4.11 -14.60
N THR A 18 4.92 -4.18 -15.39
CA THR A 18 4.87 -4.18 -16.86
C THR A 18 4.24 -5.45 -17.41
N ASP A 19 4.58 -6.60 -16.83
CA ASP A 19 4.23 -7.93 -17.36
C ASP A 19 2.74 -8.20 -17.27
N THR A 20 2.11 -7.70 -16.21
CA THR A 20 0.67 -7.82 -15.94
C THR A 20 -0.11 -6.55 -16.28
N GLN A 21 0.59 -5.48 -16.68
CA GLN A 21 0.04 -4.13 -16.92
C GLN A 21 -0.77 -3.60 -15.73
N ARG A 22 -0.30 -3.84 -14.51
CA ARG A 22 -0.99 -3.45 -13.27
C ARG A 22 -0.33 -2.24 -12.63
N LEU A 23 -1.15 -1.31 -12.14
CA LEU A 23 -0.74 -0.11 -11.43
C LEU A 23 -1.41 -0.06 -10.06
N ALA A 24 -0.64 0.25 -9.03
CA ALA A 24 -1.13 0.63 -7.71
C ALA A 24 -0.64 2.04 -7.39
N ILE A 25 -1.54 2.86 -6.84
CA ILE A 25 -1.26 4.21 -6.34
C ILE A 25 -1.60 4.19 -4.86
N ILE A 26 -0.68 4.67 -4.04
CA ILE A 26 -0.76 4.68 -2.58
C ILE A 26 -0.80 6.13 -2.14
N LEU A 27 -1.81 6.47 -1.36
CA LEU A 27 -1.98 7.76 -0.70
C LEU A 27 -2.19 7.47 0.78
N ASP A 28 -1.23 7.85 1.62
CA ASP A 28 -1.33 7.69 3.06
C ASP A 28 -1.20 9.04 3.76
N ASN A 29 -2.14 9.35 4.65
CA ASN A 29 -2.12 10.54 5.49
C ASN A 29 -1.91 10.21 6.98
N THR A 30 -1.63 8.94 7.30
CA THR A 30 -1.50 8.47 8.68
C THR A 30 -0.05 8.46 9.18
N GLN A 31 0.92 8.81 8.31
CA GLN A 31 2.36 8.66 8.55
C GLN A 31 2.78 7.21 8.80
N GLN A 32 1.97 6.25 8.35
CA GLN A 32 2.33 4.85 8.43
C GLN A 32 3.44 4.54 7.42
N ASN A 33 4.30 3.60 7.78
CA ASN A 33 5.51 3.29 7.03
C ASN A 33 5.14 2.90 5.58
N ALA A 34 5.38 3.82 4.66
CA ALA A 34 4.95 3.71 3.27
C ALA A 34 5.58 2.60 2.46
N GLU A 35 6.76 2.18 2.91
CA GLU A 35 7.46 1.03 2.34
C GLU A 35 6.61 -0.22 2.50
N ASP A 36 6.00 -0.42 3.68
CA ASP A 36 5.13 -1.55 3.95
C ASP A 36 3.88 -1.56 3.04
N LEU A 37 3.26 -0.39 2.84
CA LEU A 37 2.09 -0.26 1.96
C LEU A 37 2.46 -0.53 0.49
N SER A 38 3.68 -0.20 0.09
CA SER A 38 4.21 -0.48 -1.26
C SER A 38 4.44 -1.97 -1.46
N VAL A 39 4.90 -2.68 -0.43
CA VAL A 39 5.04 -4.15 -0.43
C VAL A 39 3.66 -4.83 -0.47
N ASP A 40 2.71 -4.39 0.36
CA ASP A 40 1.34 -4.91 0.36
C ASP A 40 0.69 -4.72 -1.02
N ALA A 41 0.86 -3.54 -1.64
CA ALA A 41 0.39 -3.27 -2.99
C ALA A 41 1.02 -4.22 -4.03
N LEU A 42 2.34 -4.46 -3.97
CA LEU A 42 3.01 -5.43 -4.83
C LEU A 42 2.43 -6.84 -4.68
N MET A 43 2.14 -7.27 -3.45
CA MET A 43 1.56 -8.58 -3.17
C MET A 43 0.15 -8.70 -3.74
N ILE A 44 -0.70 -7.68 -3.57
CA ILE A 44 -2.04 -7.62 -4.18
C ILE A 44 -1.92 -7.70 -5.70
N LEU A 45 -1.04 -6.91 -6.32
CA LEU A 45 -0.84 -6.94 -7.77
C LEU A 45 -0.32 -8.28 -8.27
N ALA A 46 0.46 -9.01 -7.46
CA ALA A 46 0.92 -10.37 -7.76
C ALA A 46 -0.13 -11.46 -7.43
N GLY A 47 -1.30 -11.11 -6.89
CA GLY A 47 -2.31 -12.07 -6.45
C GLY A 47 -1.86 -12.93 -5.26
N GLN A 48 -0.88 -12.44 -4.49
CA GLN A 48 -0.36 -13.11 -3.30
C GLN A 48 -1.20 -12.74 -2.07
N PRO A 49 -1.39 -13.68 -1.12
CA PRO A 49 -2.09 -13.38 0.12
C PRO A 49 -1.29 -12.38 0.95
N LEU A 50 -1.95 -11.35 1.49
CA LEU A 50 -1.32 -10.40 2.39
C LEU A 50 -0.96 -11.08 3.72
N PRO A 51 0.16 -10.69 4.37
CA PRO A 51 0.42 -11.11 5.73
C PRO A 51 -0.74 -10.66 6.62
N PHE A 52 -1.25 -11.55 7.47
CA PHE A 52 -2.34 -11.24 8.38
C PHE A 52 -1.90 -10.14 9.36
N ARG A 53 -2.26 -8.89 9.07
CA ARG A 53 -2.07 -7.74 9.96
C ARG A 53 -3.25 -7.70 10.92
N GLU A 54 -3.09 -8.34 12.06
CA GLU A 54 -4.07 -8.32 13.13
C GLU A 54 -4.12 -6.91 13.76
N LYS A 55 -5.00 -6.04 13.24
CA LYS A 55 -5.64 -4.92 13.95
C LYS A 55 -6.59 -4.17 13.00
N PHE A 56 -7.72 -3.71 13.55
CA PHE A 56 -8.81 -2.97 12.89
C PHE A 56 -9.91 -3.81 12.23
N SER A 57 -10.55 -4.68 13.02
CA SER A 57 -11.95 -5.09 12.75
C SER A 57 -12.71 -5.46 14.03
N GLN A 58 -12.54 -4.69 15.11
CA GLN A 58 -13.40 -4.81 16.30
C GLN A 58 -14.05 -3.49 16.75
N ASP A 59 -13.59 -2.31 16.28
CA ASP A 59 -14.10 -1.02 16.77
C ASP A 59 -14.99 -0.25 15.77
N LEU A 60 -15.39 -0.87 14.65
CA LEU A 60 -16.17 -0.20 13.59
C LEU A 60 -17.42 -0.97 13.19
N TRP A 61 -18.24 -1.38 14.15
CA TRP A 61 -19.67 -1.51 13.90
C TRP A 61 -20.44 -1.16 15.19
N PRO A 62 -21.47 -0.30 15.13
CA PRO A 62 -22.33 -0.02 16.28
C PRO A 62 -23.15 -1.24 16.70
#